data_AF-A0AA36IKS9-F1
#
_entry.id   AF-A0AA36IKS9-F1
#
_cell.length_a   1.000
_cell.length_b   1.000
_cell.length_c   1.000
_cell.angle_alpha   90.00
_cell.angle_beta   90.00
_cell.angle_gamma   90.00
#
_symmetry.space_group_name_H-M   'P 1'
#
loop_
_entity.id
_entity.type
_entity.pdbx_description
1 polymer ?
#
loop_
_entity_poly.entity_id
_entity_poly.type
_entity_poly.pdbx_seq_one_letter_code
_entity_poly.pdbx_strand_id
1 'polypeptide(L)'
;MATMAKRSQGPVCEDTECIICFETLEGRGGAVSLPCNCKVAYCHQCWDRSLAASMSSCGAALCPSCRSSMQVDFDPDSRQLTFSRSQEGGSSGFKRDWRKRLYKQARPAQIQLLQDFGKASAAHMDTDGSDRRREEHPPCVCGSRLSCTSVRERVQSFVQEEAAIPVTDQEMDYLMSRPPIMCDICNQQVHSEADVWTCENGRRTVLHAVAYDVCQACFSRHTSSTRPAQEDPEDSDYMLSEYESDSSEGDIDLESQSAEQ
;
A
#
# COMPACT_ATOMS: atom_id res chain seq x y z
N MET A 1 -22.45 56.83 28.09
CA MET A 1 -21.91 55.62 28.73
C MET A 1 -21.77 54.55 27.66
N ALA A 2 -20.55 54.31 27.18
CA ALA A 2 -20.27 53.37 26.09
C ALA A 2 -19.87 52.02 26.67
N THR A 3 -20.66 50.99 26.39
CA THR A 3 -20.47 49.61 26.85
C THR A 3 -19.38 48.96 26.00
N MET A 4 -18.19 48.75 26.57
CA MET A 4 -17.09 48.06 25.88
C MET A 4 -17.37 46.55 25.85
N ALA A 5 -17.54 46.01 24.63
CA ALA A 5 -17.72 44.59 24.39
C ALA A 5 -16.42 43.82 24.71
N LYS A 6 -16.51 42.88 25.66
CA LYS A 6 -15.43 42.01 26.11
C LYS A 6 -15.16 40.97 25.01
N ARG A 7 -14.04 41.10 24.27
CA ARG A 7 -13.58 40.07 23.33
C ARG A 7 -13.32 38.78 24.11
N SER A 8 -14.16 37.77 23.87
CA SER A 8 -13.90 36.39 24.28
C SER A 8 -12.62 35.94 23.57
N GLN A 9 -11.53 35.79 24.31
CA GLN A 9 -10.38 35.03 23.86
C GLN A 9 -10.87 33.59 23.79
N GLY A 10 -10.99 33.05 22.58
CA GLY A 10 -11.21 31.62 22.39
C GLY A 10 -10.10 30.84 23.10
N PRO A 11 -10.37 29.59 23.54
CA PRO A 11 -9.37 28.77 24.18
C PRO A 11 -8.11 28.74 23.31
N VAL A 12 -6.99 29.18 23.89
CA VAL A 12 -5.68 29.11 23.25
C VAL A 12 -5.47 27.64 22.91
N CYS A 13 -5.47 27.32 21.62
CA CYS A 13 -5.17 25.99 21.15
C CYS A 13 -3.72 25.73 21.52
N GLU A 14 -3.47 24.96 22.59
CA GLU A 14 -2.12 24.51 22.90
C GLU A 14 -1.56 23.81 21.66
N ASP A 15 -0.39 24.26 21.20
CA ASP A 15 0.32 23.73 20.05
C ASP A 15 0.52 22.23 20.25
N THR A 16 -0.37 21.43 19.68
CA THR A 16 -0.32 19.99 19.85
C THR A 16 0.74 19.47 18.87
N GLU A 17 1.76 18.81 19.41
CA GLU A 17 2.86 18.25 18.63
C GLU A 17 2.66 16.74 18.40
N CYS A 18 3.20 16.23 17.30
CA CYS A 18 3.24 14.79 17.06
C CYS A 18 4.23 14.12 18.02
N ILE A 19 3.78 13.10 18.74
CA ILE A 19 4.65 12.39 19.72
C ILE A 19 5.81 11.58 19.08
N ILE A 20 5.83 11.43 17.76
CA ILE A 20 6.87 10.68 17.03
C ILE A 20 7.92 11.62 16.41
N CYS A 21 7.49 12.62 15.64
CA CYS A 21 8.42 13.55 14.98
C CYS A 21 8.63 14.86 15.74
N PHE A 22 7.85 15.13 16.80
CA PHE A 22 7.88 16.36 17.60
C PHE A 22 7.61 17.63 16.78
N GLU A 23 6.92 17.50 15.64
CA GLU A 23 6.52 18.65 14.84
C GLU A 23 5.09 19.08 15.14
N THR A 24 4.80 20.36 14.95
CA THR A 24 3.46 20.93 15.16
C THR A 24 2.45 20.29 14.21
N LEU A 25 1.31 19.86 14.76
CA LEU A 25 0.32 19.14 13.95
C LEU A 25 -0.37 20.06 12.96
N GLU A 26 -0.51 21.35 13.24
CA GLU A 26 -1.08 22.34 12.31
C GLU A 26 -0.29 22.36 10.99
N GLY A 27 1.05 22.37 11.04
CA GLY A 27 1.90 22.32 9.85
C GLY A 27 1.90 20.98 9.11
N ARG A 28 1.29 19.94 9.71
CA ARG A 28 1.22 18.57 9.17
C ARG A 28 -0.19 18.14 8.76
N GLY A 29 -1.13 19.09 8.67
CA GLY A 29 -2.51 18.82 8.28
C GLY A 29 -3.41 18.33 9.44
N GLY A 30 -2.96 18.48 10.68
CA GLY A 30 -3.70 18.16 11.89
C GLY A 30 -3.35 16.81 12.53
N ALA A 31 -3.99 16.55 13.67
CA ALA A 31 -3.90 15.30 14.39
C ALA A 31 -4.76 14.22 13.74
N VAL A 32 -4.23 13.00 13.63
CA VAL A 32 -5.04 11.84 13.22
C VAL A 32 -6.09 11.54 14.29
N SER A 33 -7.34 11.34 13.86
CA SER A 33 -8.40 10.84 14.73
C SER A 33 -8.16 9.36 15.06
N LEU A 34 -7.84 9.05 16.31
CA LEU A 34 -7.54 7.68 16.73
C LEU A 34 -8.83 6.88 16.98
N PRO A 35 -8.96 5.66 16.42
CA PRO A 35 -10.12 4.80 16.67
C PRO A 35 -10.07 4.07 18.03
N CYS A 36 -9.00 4.28 18.82
CA CYS A 36 -8.87 3.77 20.18
C CYS A 36 -8.93 4.92 21.21
N ASN A 37 -8.90 4.57 22.50
CA ASN A 37 -9.02 5.54 23.60
C ASN A 37 -7.71 6.27 23.94
N CYS A 38 -6.67 6.15 23.11
CA CYS A 38 -5.40 6.86 23.30
C CYS A 38 -5.61 8.39 23.26
N LYS A 39 -4.85 9.10 24.10
CA LYS A 39 -4.87 10.57 24.17
C LYS A 39 -3.63 11.23 23.58
N VAL A 40 -2.75 10.42 23.00
CA VAL A 40 -1.57 10.89 22.27
C VAL A 40 -1.96 11.39 20.88
N ALA A 41 -1.21 12.34 20.35
CA ALA A 41 -1.44 12.90 19.03
C ALA A 41 -0.33 12.50 18.05
N TYR A 42 -0.73 12.17 16.83
CA TYR A 42 0.16 11.81 15.74
C TYR A 42 -0.20 12.61 14.50
N CYS A 43 0.79 12.97 13.68
CA CYS A 43 0.53 13.39 12.31
C CYS A 43 0.20 12.16 11.45
N HIS A 44 -0.47 12.39 10.31
CA HIS A 44 -0.87 11.32 9.38
C HIS A 44 0.32 10.46 8.94
N GLN A 45 1.47 11.08 8.61
CA GLN A 45 2.64 10.38 8.12
C GLN A 45 3.26 9.44 9.19
N CYS A 46 3.39 9.90 10.43
CA CYS A 46 3.95 9.09 11.51
C CYS A 46 3.00 7.97 11.93
N TRP A 47 1.69 8.23 11.92
CA TRP A 47 0.67 7.22 12.19
C TRP A 47 0.71 6.09 11.14
N ASP A 48 0.61 6.44 9.86
CA ASP A 48 0.64 5.51 8.74
C ASP A 48 1.93 4.68 8.72
N ARG A 49 3.09 5.32 8.86
CA ARG A 49 4.38 4.62 8.92
C ARG A 49 4.47 3.63 10.08
N SER A 50 3.92 3.99 11.24
CA SER A 50 3.95 3.10 12.41
C SER A 50 3.02 1.90 12.24
N LEU A 51 1.85 2.11 11.64
CA LEU A 51 0.95 1.01 11.30
C LEU A 51 1.58 0.08 10.26
N ALA A 52 2.19 0.63 9.20
CA ALA A 52 2.90 -0.13 8.18
C ALA A 52 4.02 -0.99 8.80
N ALA A 53 4.82 -0.41 9.70
CA ALA A 53 5.86 -1.14 10.41
C ALA A 53 5.29 -2.31 11.23
N SER A 54 4.19 -2.10 11.97
CA SER A 54 3.54 -3.17 12.75
C SER A 54 2.94 -4.27 11.87
N MET A 55 2.42 -3.92 10.69
CA MET A 55 1.92 -4.88 9.72
C MET A 55 3.04 -5.76 9.18
N SER A 56 4.20 -5.18 8.88
CA SER A 56 5.37 -5.94 8.42
C SER A 56 5.95 -6.82 9.52
N SER A 57 6.02 -6.35 10.76
CA SER A 57 6.64 -7.10 11.87
C SER A 57 5.72 -8.16 12.49
N CYS A 58 4.42 -7.90 12.56
CA CYS A 58 3.46 -8.71 13.33
C CYS A 58 2.26 -9.20 12.51
N GLY A 59 2.18 -8.84 11.23
CA GLY A 59 1.06 -9.19 10.36
C GLY A 59 -0.25 -8.46 10.67
N ALA A 60 -0.23 -7.43 11.52
CA ALA A 60 -1.41 -6.65 11.91
C ALA A 60 -1.05 -5.17 12.09
N ALA A 61 -1.96 -4.26 11.72
CA ALA A 61 -1.82 -2.84 12.07
C ALA A 61 -2.14 -2.65 13.55
N LEU A 62 -1.18 -2.15 14.32
CA LEU A 62 -1.31 -1.94 15.76
C LEU A 62 -1.08 -0.48 16.10
N CYS A 63 -1.94 0.10 16.95
CA CYS A 63 -1.71 1.44 17.48
C CYS A 63 -0.32 1.53 18.15
N PRO A 64 0.50 2.56 17.86
CA PRO A 64 1.85 2.64 18.42
C PRO A 64 1.88 2.79 19.96
N SER A 65 0.81 3.37 20.54
CA SER A 65 0.67 3.52 22.00
C SER A 65 0.02 2.33 22.69
N CYS A 66 -1.23 2.00 22.40
CA CYS A 66 -1.95 0.96 23.14
C CYS A 66 -1.86 -0.44 22.52
N ARG A 67 -1.24 -0.56 21.34
CA ARG A 67 -1.13 -1.82 20.58
C ARG A 67 -2.45 -2.48 20.21
N SER A 68 -3.59 -1.79 20.35
CA SER A 68 -4.88 -2.27 19.86
C SER A 68 -4.82 -2.51 18.36
N SER A 69 -5.46 -3.60 17.92
CA SER A 69 -5.54 -3.97 16.50
C SER A 69 -6.43 -3.01 15.73
N MET A 70 -5.93 -2.56 14.58
CA MET A 70 -6.58 -1.59 13.71
C MET A 70 -6.98 -2.26 12.41
N GLN A 71 -8.22 -2.02 12.01
CA GLN A 71 -8.69 -2.27 10.68
C GLN A 71 -8.39 -1.02 9.83
N VAL A 72 -7.73 -1.26 8.70
CA VAL A 72 -7.43 -0.23 7.71
C VAL A 72 -8.23 -0.54 6.46
N ASP A 73 -8.93 0.46 5.97
CA ASP A 73 -9.69 0.44 4.74
C ASP A 73 -9.34 1.68 3.91
N PHE A 74 -9.52 1.60 2.60
CA PHE A 74 -9.34 2.71 1.68
C PHE A 74 -10.71 3.22 1.22
N ASP A 75 -10.97 4.50 1.44
CA ASP A 75 -12.17 5.17 0.96
C ASP A 75 -11.90 5.78 -0.44
N PRO A 76 -12.53 5.26 -1.51
CA PRO A 76 -12.29 5.73 -2.87
C PRO A 76 -12.80 7.16 -3.11
N ASP A 77 -13.79 7.63 -2.36
CA ASP A 77 -14.40 8.95 -2.56
C ASP A 77 -13.49 10.05 -2.02
N SER A 78 -13.00 9.87 -0.79
CA SER A 78 -12.04 10.80 -0.18
C SER A 78 -10.58 10.54 -0.60
N ARG A 79 -10.30 9.41 -1.25
CA ARG A 79 -8.96 8.91 -1.61
C ARG A 79 -8.02 8.84 -0.40
N GLN A 80 -8.55 8.44 0.75
CA GLN A 80 -7.81 8.40 2.01
C GLN A 80 -7.98 7.06 2.72
N LEU A 81 -7.00 6.76 3.59
CA LEU A 81 -7.11 5.64 4.51
C LEU A 81 -8.06 6.00 5.64
N THR A 82 -8.98 5.08 5.93
CA THR A 82 -9.84 5.14 7.10
C THR A 82 -9.39 4.07 8.10
N PHE A 83 -9.47 4.41 9.38
CA PHE A 83 -8.99 3.57 10.46
C PHE A 83 -10.13 3.29 11.43
N SER A 84 -10.37 2.03 11.71
CA SER A 84 -11.33 1.58 12.72
C SER A 84 -10.70 0.58 13.67
N ARG A 85 -11.26 0.44 14.87
CA ARG A 85 -10.78 -0.57 15.82
C ARG A 85 -11.27 -1.94 15.37
N SER A 86 -10.36 -2.90 15.21
CA SER A 86 -10.73 -4.28 14.93
C SER A 86 -11.45 -4.86 16.15
N GLN A 87 -12.59 -5.54 15.95
CA GLN A 87 -13.26 -6.24 17.04
C GLN A 87 -12.41 -7.44 17.47
N GLU A 88 -12.02 -7.45 18.75
CA GLU A 88 -11.27 -8.53 19.39
C GLU A 88 -12.21 -9.74 19.52
N GLY A 89 -12.19 -10.66 18.55
CA GLY A 89 -13.06 -11.84 18.55
C GLY A 89 -13.25 -12.53 17.20
N GLY A 90 -12.84 -11.89 16.08
CA GLY A 90 -12.87 -12.53 14.77
C GLY A 90 -11.78 -13.59 14.61
N SER A 91 -12.16 -14.77 14.12
CA SER A 91 -11.28 -15.91 13.80
C SER A 91 -9.92 -15.53 13.23
N SER A 92 -8.88 -16.22 13.69
CA SER A 92 -7.46 -16.07 13.31
C SER A 92 -7.18 -16.04 11.79
N GLY A 93 -8.09 -16.56 10.96
CA GLY A 93 -8.02 -16.53 9.49
C GLY A 93 -8.01 -15.13 8.87
N PHE A 94 -8.50 -14.10 9.57
CA PHE A 94 -8.60 -12.73 9.02
C PHE A 94 -7.25 -12.04 8.82
N LYS A 95 -6.17 -12.49 9.48
CA LYS A 95 -4.88 -11.77 9.50
C LYS A 95 -4.16 -11.70 8.15
N ARG A 96 -4.42 -12.61 7.21
CA ARG A 96 -3.74 -12.63 5.90
C ARG A 96 -4.52 -11.93 4.78
N ASP A 97 -5.79 -11.62 4.98
CA ASP A 97 -6.66 -11.13 3.89
C ASP A 97 -6.78 -9.60 3.82
N TRP A 98 -6.26 -8.88 4.81
CA TRP A 98 -6.39 -7.41 4.84
C TRP A 98 -5.73 -6.74 3.64
N ARG A 99 -4.59 -7.27 3.16
CA ARG A 99 -3.84 -6.71 2.02
C ARG A 99 -4.64 -6.81 0.73
N LYS A 100 -5.19 -7.99 0.45
CA LYS A 100 -6.02 -8.23 -0.74
C LYS A 100 -7.23 -7.30 -0.74
N ARG A 101 -7.88 -7.14 0.43
CA ARG A 101 -9.00 -6.21 0.60
C ARG A 101 -8.58 -4.76 0.35
N LEU A 102 -7.50 -4.29 0.97
CA LEU A 102 -7.03 -2.91 0.84
C LEU A 102 -6.65 -2.60 -0.62
N TYR A 103 -5.98 -3.52 -1.30
CA TYR A 103 -5.61 -3.35 -2.71
C TYR A 103 -6.84 -3.36 -3.61
N LYS A 104 -7.82 -4.23 -3.33
CA LYS A 104 -9.11 -4.23 -4.03
C LYS A 104 -9.84 -2.89 -3.89
N GLN A 105 -9.80 -2.27 -2.71
CA GLN A 105 -10.40 -0.96 -2.46
C GLN A 105 -9.63 0.18 -3.16
N ALA A 106 -8.29 0.14 -3.15
CA ALA A 106 -7.42 1.19 -3.71
C ALA A 106 -7.29 1.13 -5.24
N ARG A 107 -7.45 -0.05 -5.84
CA ARG A 107 -7.24 -0.30 -7.29
C ARG A 107 -8.05 0.64 -8.20
N PRO A 108 -9.37 0.88 -8.00
CA PRO A 108 -10.12 1.80 -8.84
C PRO A 108 -9.56 3.22 -8.83
N ALA A 109 -9.16 3.71 -7.65
CA ALA A 109 -8.58 5.04 -7.52
C ALA A 109 -7.23 5.15 -8.24
N GLN A 110 -6.36 4.13 -8.14
CA GLN A 110 -5.11 4.11 -8.92
C GLN A 110 -5.36 4.10 -10.43
N ILE A 111 -6.31 3.29 -10.91
CA ILE A 111 -6.65 3.25 -12.34
C ILE A 111 -7.10 4.63 -12.82
N GLN A 112 -7.95 5.30 -12.05
CA GLN A 112 -8.42 6.66 -12.36
C GLN A 112 -7.25 7.65 -12.41
N LEU A 113 -6.33 7.59 -11.45
CA LEU A 113 -5.11 8.42 -11.42
C LEU A 113 -4.26 8.25 -12.68
N LEU A 114 -4.07 7.01 -13.15
CA LEU A 114 -3.33 6.72 -14.38
C LEU A 114 -4.06 7.23 -15.62
N GLN A 115 -5.39 7.09 -15.67
CA GLN A 115 -6.21 7.61 -16.77
C GLN A 115 -6.15 9.13 -16.86
N ASP A 116 -6.23 9.82 -15.72
CA ASP A 116 -6.16 11.28 -15.69
C ASP A 116 -4.77 11.79 -16.08
N PHE A 117 -3.71 11.10 -15.63
CA PHE A 117 -2.34 11.36 -16.09
C PHE A 117 -2.19 11.18 -17.61
N GLY A 118 -2.77 10.12 -18.16
CA GLY A 118 -2.79 9.84 -19.60
C GLY A 118 -3.48 10.94 -20.42
N LYS A 119 -4.65 11.40 -19.97
CA LYS A 119 -5.40 12.51 -20.60
C LYS A 119 -4.61 13.82 -20.58
N ALA A 120 -4.01 14.16 -19.44
CA ALA A 120 -3.19 15.36 -19.30
C ALA A 120 -1.98 15.31 -20.26
N SER A 121 -1.30 14.16 -20.30
CA SER A 121 -0.16 13.94 -21.20
C SER A 121 -0.54 14.09 -22.69
N ALA A 122 -1.71 13.58 -23.09
CA ALA A 122 -2.23 13.69 -24.45
C ALA A 122 -2.58 15.15 -24.82
N ALA A 123 -3.25 15.89 -23.94
CA ALA A 123 -3.62 17.29 -24.17
C ALA A 123 -2.39 18.19 -24.37
N HIS A 124 -1.27 17.86 -23.73
CA HIS A 124 -0.03 18.59 -23.92
C HIS A 124 0.62 18.34 -25.28
N MET A 125 0.32 17.25 -26.00
CA MET A 125 1.05 16.91 -27.23
C MET A 125 0.87 17.93 -28.35
N ASP A 126 -0.26 18.63 -28.41
CA ASP A 126 -0.61 19.54 -29.52
C ASP A 126 -0.08 20.97 -29.37
N THR A 127 0.34 21.38 -28.17
CA THR A 127 0.80 22.74 -27.87
C THR A 127 2.30 22.78 -27.63
N ASP A 128 3.04 23.18 -28.67
CA ASP A 128 4.39 23.78 -28.68
C ASP A 128 5.55 23.02 -27.99
N GLY A 129 6.66 22.86 -28.72
CA GLY A 129 7.80 21.98 -28.44
C GLY A 129 8.71 22.39 -27.28
N SER A 130 8.17 22.93 -26.18
CA SER A 130 8.95 23.28 -25.00
C SER A 130 9.30 22.05 -24.14
N ASP A 131 10.57 21.94 -23.77
CA ASP A 131 11.24 20.82 -23.06
C ASP A 131 10.75 20.57 -21.61
N ARG A 132 9.60 21.15 -21.22
CA ARG A 132 9.04 21.04 -19.84
C ARG A 132 8.28 19.73 -19.57
N ARG A 133 8.16 18.83 -20.55
CA ARG A 133 7.38 17.58 -20.43
C ARG A 133 8.08 16.46 -19.64
N ARG A 134 9.32 16.66 -19.18
CA ARG A 134 10.15 15.56 -18.65
C ARG A 134 9.99 15.27 -17.15
N GLU A 135 9.25 16.08 -16.40
CA GLU A 135 9.23 15.96 -14.94
C GLU A 135 7.88 15.54 -14.34
N GLU A 136 6.82 15.35 -15.12
CA GLU A 136 5.55 14.87 -14.54
C GLU A 136 5.56 13.34 -14.46
N HIS A 137 5.70 12.83 -13.24
CA HIS A 137 5.57 11.40 -12.96
C HIS A 137 4.12 11.08 -12.58
N PRO A 138 3.62 9.89 -12.95
CA PRO A 138 2.26 9.47 -12.62
C PRO A 138 2.05 9.44 -11.10
N PRO A 139 0.92 9.92 -10.59
CA PRO A 139 0.62 9.85 -9.17
C PRO A 139 0.27 8.42 -8.72
N CYS A 140 0.67 8.09 -7.51
CA CYS A 140 0.28 6.89 -6.79
C CYS A 140 -0.92 7.18 -5.88
N VAL A 141 -1.70 6.15 -5.55
CA VAL A 141 -2.87 6.23 -4.67
C VAL A 141 -2.57 6.75 -3.26
N CYS A 142 -1.32 6.65 -2.78
CA CYS A 142 -0.91 7.26 -1.52
C CYS A 142 -0.60 8.77 -1.63
N GLY A 143 -0.66 9.35 -2.82
CA GLY A 143 -0.31 10.74 -3.11
C GLY A 143 1.15 10.99 -3.49
N SER A 144 2.03 9.98 -3.39
CA SER A 144 3.41 10.07 -3.90
C SER A 144 3.47 9.83 -5.42
N ARG A 145 4.68 9.82 -5.99
CA ARG A 145 4.90 9.59 -7.42
C ARG A 145 5.24 8.13 -7.69
N LEU A 146 4.93 7.68 -8.90
CA LEU A 146 5.39 6.42 -9.45
C LEU A 146 6.65 6.67 -10.27
N SER A 147 7.68 5.87 -10.06
CA SER A 147 8.90 5.86 -10.86
C SER A 147 9.00 4.57 -11.66
N CYS A 148 9.48 4.67 -12.90
CA CYS A 148 9.72 3.50 -13.76
C CYS A 148 11.12 2.97 -13.50
N THR A 149 11.24 1.66 -13.26
CA THR A 149 12.50 0.96 -13.01
C THR A 149 12.42 -0.45 -13.59
N SER A 150 13.57 -1.07 -13.84
CA SER A 150 13.58 -2.48 -14.25
C SER A 150 13.17 -3.39 -13.09
N VAL A 151 12.59 -4.56 -13.39
CA VAL A 151 12.28 -5.55 -12.34
C VAL A 151 13.53 -5.98 -11.57
N ARG A 152 14.69 -6.07 -12.21
CA ARG A 152 15.96 -6.40 -11.54
C ARG A 152 16.34 -5.36 -10.48
N GLU A 153 16.34 -4.07 -10.82
CA GLU A 153 16.62 -2.97 -9.87
C GLU A 153 15.60 -2.95 -8.73
N ARG A 154 14.32 -3.20 -9.04
CA ARG A 154 13.25 -3.26 -8.04
C ARG A 154 13.45 -4.41 -7.06
N VAL A 155 13.82 -5.61 -7.54
CA VAL A 155 14.13 -6.77 -6.69
C VAL A 155 15.37 -6.51 -5.83
N GLN A 156 16.41 -5.88 -6.39
CA GLN A 156 17.58 -5.47 -5.62
C GLN A 156 17.20 -4.51 -4.48
N SER A 157 16.36 -3.52 -4.77
CA SER A 157 15.86 -2.57 -3.77
C SER A 157 15.01 -3.27 -2.69
N PHE A 158 14.15 -4.20 -3.09
CA PHE A 158 13.37 -5.03 -2.16
C PHE A 158 14.27 -5.78 -1.18
N VAL A 159 15.29 -6.43 -1.70
CA VAL A 159 16.27 -7.21 -0.92
C VAL A 159 17.08 -6.31 0.02
N GLN A 160 17.60 -5.18 -0.48
CA GLN A 160 18.41 -4.25 0.33
C GLN A 160 17.62 -3.65 1.49
N GLU A 161 16.31 -3.48 1.32
CA GLU A 161 15.44 -2.98 2.38
C GLU A 161 15.07 -4.04 3.43
N GLU A 162 15.09 -5.35 3.11
CA GLU A 162 14.77 -6.43 4.07
C GLU A 162 16.01 -7.06 4.72
N ALA A 163 17.08 -7.23 3.96
CA ALA A 163 18.22 -8.03 4.37
C ALA A 163 19.30 -7.13 4.99
N ALA A 164 19.75 -7.49 6.21
CA ALA A 164 20.92 -6.88 6.82
C ALA A 164 22.23 -7.29 6.12
N ILE A 165 22.20 -8.38 5.34
CA ILE A 165 23.34 -8.97 4.65
C ILE A 165 23.13 -8.82 3.14
N PRO A 166 24.14 -8.34 2.38
CA PRO A 166 24.06 -8.29 0.93
C PRO A 166 23.82 -9.69 0.34
N VAL A 167 22.90 -9.78 -0.62
CA VAL A 167 22.58 -11.02 -1.33
C VAL A 167 23.63 -11.27 -2.42
N THR A 168 24.00 -12.53 -2.59
CA THR A 168 24.97 -12.96 -3.61
C THR A 168 24.36 -12.92 -5.03
N ASP A 169 25.21 -12.87 -6.05
CA ASP A 169 24.74 -12.86 -7.46
C ASP A 169 23.90 -14.12 -7.80
N GLN A 170 24.27 -15.28 -7.25
CA GLN A 170 23.53 -16.54 -7.46
C GLN A 170 22.12 -16.50 -6.87
N GLU A 171 21.98 -15.94 -5.66
CA GLU A 171 20.67 -15.76 -5.02
C GLU A 171 19.84 -14.71 -5.76
N MET A 172 20.48 -13.65 -6.28
CA MET A 172 19.81 -12.66 -7.11
C MET A 172 19.28 -13.30 -8.40
N ASP A 173 20.07 -14.11 -9.09
CA ASP A 173 19.64 -14.81 -10.29
C ASP A 173 18.51 -15.81 -10.00
N TYR A 174 18.55 -16.48 -8.84
CA TYR A 174 17.43 -17.31 -8.38
C TYR A 174 16.14 -16.49 -8.17
N LEU A 175 16.22 -15.35 -7.49
CA LEU A 175 15.06 -14.44 -7.33
C LEU A 175 14.54 -13.94 -8.67
N MET A 176 15.43 -13.64 -9.61
CA MET A 176 15.06 -13.17 -10.95
C MET A 176 14.42 -14.26 -11.82
N SER A 177 14.60 -15.55 -11.52
CA SER A 177 13.87 -16.62 -12.22
C SER A 177 12.36 -16.58 -11.97
N ARG A 178 11.94 -16.07 -10.80
CA ARG A 178 10.55 -15.87 -10.39
C ARG A 178 10.45 -14.62 -9.51
N PRO A 179 10.53 -13.40 -10.11
CA PRO A 179 10.61 -12.16 -9.36
C PRO A 179 9.45 -12.01 -8.37
N PRO A 180 9.69 -11.65 -7.10
CA PRO A 180 8.64 -11.48 -6.09
C PRO A 180 7.78 -10.20 -6.31
N ILE A 181 7.69 -9.70 -7.54
CA ILE A 181 6.97 -8.49 -7.90
C ILE A 181 5.63 -8.88 -8.54
N MET A 182 4.55 -8.46 -7.90
CA MET A 182 3.18 -8.67 -8.36
C MET A 182 2.59 -7.32 -8.75
N CYS A 183 1.91 -7.24 -9.90
CA CYS A 183 1.23 -6.02 -10.28
C CYS A 183 -0.07 -5.84 -9.48
N ASP A 184 -0.24 -4.71 -8.80
CA ASP A 184 -1.43 -4.42 -7.96
C ASP A 184 -2.71 -4.14 -8.77
N ILE A 185 -2.59 -3.96 -10.09
CA ILE A 185 -3.74 -3.74 -10.98
C ILE A 185 -4.25 -5.05 -11.59
N CYS A 186 -3.37 -5.92 -12.10
CA CYS A 186 -3.81 -7.19 -12.73
C CYS A 186 -3.61 -8.41 -11.84
N ASN A 187 -2.96 -8.28 -10.68
CA ASN A 187 -2.56 -9.38 -9.79
C ASN A 187 -1.72 -10.47 -10.48
N GLN A 188 -1.00 -10.12 -11.54
CA GLN A 188 -0.08 -11.04 -12.23
C GLN A 188 1.36 -10.76 -11.83
N GLN A 189 2.18 -11.81 -11.82
CA GLN A 189 3.63 -11.72 -11.60
C GLN A 189 4.28 -10.97 -12.77
N VAL A 190 5.14 -10.00 -12.47
CA VAL A 190 5.81 -9.21 -13.50
C VAL A 190 7.00 -9.99 -14.06
N HIS A 191 7.19 -9.95 -15.37
CA HIS A 191 8.29 -10.64 -16.06
C HIS A 191 9.64 -10.04 -15.67
N SER A 192 10.68 -10.87 -15.55
CA SER A 192 12.02 -10.49 -15.08
C SER A 192 12.72 -9.43 -15.93
N GLU A 193 12.40 -9.39 -17.22
CA GLU A 193 12.96 -8.45 -18.21
C GLU A 193 12.08 -7.22 -18.43
N ALA A 194 10.93 -7.12 -17.77
CA ALA A 194 10.01 -6.01 -17.96
C ALA A 194 10.37 -4.82 -17.07
N ASP A 195 9.80 -3.67 -17.43
CA ASP A 195 9.75 -2.49 -16.57
C ASP A 195 8.53 -2.52 -15.66
N VAL A 196 8.68 -1.90 -14.49
CA VAL A 196 7.65 -1.75 -13.48
C VAL A 196 7.61 -0.33 -12.97
N TRP A 197 6.41 0.18 -12.76
CA TRP A 197 6.16 1.47 -12.11
C TRP A 197 5.96 1.22 -10.62
N THR A 198 6.86 1.75 -9.79
CA THR A 198 6.83 1.54 -8.34
C THR A 198 6.65 2.85 -7.60
N CYS A 199 5.98 2.83 -6.45
CA CYS A 199 5.81 4.03 -5.64
C CYS A 199 7.12 4.46 -4.98
N GLU A 200 7.48 5.75 -5.08
CA GLU A 200 8.66 6.33 -4.43
C GLU A 200 8.61 6.26 -2.89
N ASN A 201 7.42 6.15 -2.29
CA ASN A 201 7.28 5.94 -0.85
C ASN A 201 7.69 4.51 -0.41
N GLY A 202 7.89 3.59 -1.36
CA GLY A 202 8.23 2.20 -1.08
C GLY A 202 7.29 1.58 -0.05
N ARG A 203 7.88 0.92 0.96
CA ARG A 203 7.15 0.21 2.03
C ARG A 203 6.81 1.03 3.27
N ARG A 204 6.88 2.35 3.16
CA ARG A 204 6.74 3.25 4.33
C ARG A 204 5.30 3.57 4.70
N THR A 205 4.33 3.12 3.91
CA THR A 205 2.90 3.43 4.07
C THR A 205 2.06 2.16 4.15
N VAL A 206 0.93 2.18 4.85
CA VAL A 206 0.04 1.00 4.99
C VAL A 206 -0.47 0.50 3.64
N LEU A 207 -0.76 1.44 2.73
CA LEU A 207 -1.15 1.12 1.36
C LEU A 207 -0.10 0.29 0.62
N HIS A 208 1.15 0.33 1.04
CA HIS A 208 2.28 -0.21 0.29
C HIS A 208 3.13 -1.14 1.16
N ALA A 209 2.54 -1.93 2.05
CA ALA A 209 3.32 -2.80 2.93
C ALA A 209 4.28 -3.77 2.18
N VAL A 210 4.04 -4.04 0.88
CA VAL A 210 4.92 -4.84 -0.01
C VAL A 210 5.42 -4.01 -1.21
N ALA A 211 5.36 -2.68 -1.09
CA ALA A 211 5.39 -1.71 -2.18
C ALA A 211 4.15 -1.81 -3.08
N TYR A 212 3.97 -0.79 -3.92
CA TYR A 212 2.90 -0.73 -4.90
C TYR A 212 3.54 -0.68 -6.29
N ASP A 213 3.28 -1.71 -7.06
CA ASP A 213 3.95 -2.03 -8.30
C ASP A 213 2.90 -2.18 -9.42
N VAL A 214 3.07 -1.43 -10.51
CA VAL A 214 2.22 -1.48 -11.71
C VAL A 214 3.05 -1.93 -12.89
N CYS A 215 2.72 -3.07 -13.50
CA CYS A 215 3.45 -3.54 -14.67
C CYS A 215 3.28 -2.57 -15.85
N GLN A 216 4.29 -2.53 -16.73
CA GLN A 216 4.27 -1.67 -17.92
C GLN A 216 3.02 -1.83 -18.79
N ALA A 217 2.47 -3.05 -18.88
CA ALA A 217 1.25 -3.31 -19.63
C ALA A 217 0.01 -2.62 -19.02
N CYS A 218 -0.19 -2.73 -17.70
CA CYS A 218 -1.28 -2.03 -17.02
C CYS A 218 -1.11 -0.51 -17.09
N PHE A 219 0.12 -0.03 -16.90
CA PHE A 219 0.43 1.39 -17.04
C PHE A 219 0.05 1.91 -18.42
N SER A 220 0.53 1.24 -19.48
CA SER A 220 0.24 1.63 -20.87
C SER A 220 -1.25 1.57 -21.18
N ARG A 221 -1.94 0.50 -20.73
CA ARG A 221 -3.40 0.32 -20.91
C ARG A 221 -4.19 1.45 -20.28
N HIS A 222 -3.83 1.87 -19.07
CA HIS A 222 -4.61 2.85 -18.32
C HIS A 222 -4.20 4.29 -18.58
N THR A 223 -3.04 4.55 -19.18
CA THR A 223 -2.63 5.91 -19.61
C THR A 223 -2.98 6.20 -21.07
N SER A 224 -3.13 5.17 -21.90
CA SER A 224 -3.59 5.35 -23.28
C SER A 224 -5.05 5.78 -23.28
N SER A 225 -5.37 6.91 -23.91
CA SER A 225 -6.75 7.41 -24.06
C SER A 225 -7.61 6.56 -24.99
N THR A 226 -7.06 5.47 -25.55
CA THR A 226 -7.79 4.51 -26.35
C THR A 226 -8.79 3.80 -25.46
N ARG A 227 -10.02 4.32 -25.41
CA ARG A 227 -11.17 3.67 -24.77
C ARG A 227 -11.15 2.22 -25.26
N PRO A 228 -10.93 1.22 -24.39
CA PRO A 228 -11.03 -0.17 -24.82
C PRO A 228 -12.41 -0.29 -25.44
N ALA A 229 -12.48 -0.75 -26.69
CA ALA A 229 -13.75 -1.19 -27.26
C ALA A 229 -14.37 -2.09 -26.19
N GLN A 230 -15.56 -1.72 -25.69
CA GLN A 230 -16.22 -2.41 -24.57
C GLN A 230 -16.09 -3.91 -24.79
N GLU A 231 -15.22 -4.56 -24.02
CA GLU A 231 -15.23 -6.01 -23.91
C GLU A 231 -16.49 -6.27 -23.09
N ASP A 232 -17.50 -6.84 -23.74
CA ASP A 232 -18.77 -7.14 -23.11
C ASP A 232 -18.52 -7.92 -21.81
N PRO A 233 -19.12 -7.50 -20.69
CA PRO A 233 -18.99 -8.16 -19.40
C PRO A 233 -19.88 -9.41 -19.40
N GLU A 234 -19.62 -10.35 -20.28
CA GLU A 234 -20.28 -11.66 -20.26
C GLU A 234 -19.37 -12.65 -19.52
N ASP A 235 -19.82 -13.02 -18.32
CA ASP A 235 -19.56 -14.31 -17.69
C ASP A 235 -18.10 -14.73 -17.44
N SER A 236 -17.43 -14.06 -16.49
CA SER A 236 -16.30 -14.68 -15.76
C SER A 236 -16.66 -15.03 -14.32
N ASP A 237 -17.89 -15.49 -14.10
CA ASP A 237 -18.30 -16.29 -12.93
C ASP A 237 -17.76 -17.75 -13.03
N TYR A 238 -16.77 -17.97 -13.91
CA TYR A 238 -16.17 -19.25 -14.21
C TYR A 238 -14.97 -19.51 -13.29
N MET A 239 -15.13 -20.50 -12.40
CA MET A 239 -14.10 -21.24 -11.66
C MET A 239 -13.50 -20.57 -10.42
N LEU A 240 -14.33 -20.37 -9.39
CA LEU A 240 -13.95 -20.87 -8.05
C LEU A 240 -14.06 -22.40 -8.07
N SER A 241 -13.17 -23.06 -8.82
CA SER A 241 -13.00 -24.50 -8.68
C SER A 241 -12.52 -24.74 -7.26
N GLU A 242 -13.36 -25.42 -6.50
CA GLU A 242 -13.09 -26.16 -5.29
C GLU A 242 -11.71 -26.85 -5.39
N TYR A 243 -10.67 -26.12 -5.01
CA TYR A 243 -9.51 -26.72 -4.38
C TYR A 243 -9.95 -27.02 -2.94
N GLU A 244 -10.77 -28.06 -2.81
CA GLU A 244 -10.71 -28.89 -1.63
C GLU A 244 -9.29 -29.45 -1.63
N SER A 245 -8.39 -28.78 -0.91
CA SER A 245 -7.15 -29.39 -0.52
C SER A 245 -7.54 -30.55 0.37
N ASP A 246 -7.60 -31.73 -0.25
CA ASP A 246 -7.50 -33.02 0.41
C ASP A 246 -6.29 -32.94 1.33
N SER A 247 -6.55 -32.54 2.57
CA SER A 247 -5.62 -32.58 3.68
C SER A 247 -5.70 -34.02 4.15
N SER A 248 -5.14 -34.93 3.35
CA SER A 248 -4.80 -36.25 3.82
C SER A 248 -3.78 -36.03 4.94
N GLU A 249 -4.28 -35.93 6.17
CA GLU A 249 -3.52 -36.12 7.39
C GLU A 249 -2.94 -37.54 7.30
N GLY A 250 -1.76 -37.63 6.69
CA GLY A 250 -0.92 -38.81 6.82
C GLY A 250 -0.49 -38.87 8.28
N ASP A 251 -1.20 -39.67 9.07
CA ASP A 251 -0.73 -40.17 10.35
C ASP A 251 0.64 -40.82 10.13
N ILE A 252 1.70 -40.08 10.45
CA ILE A 252 3.04 -40.64 10.55
C ILE A 252 3.08 -41.32 11.91
N ASP A 253 2.72 -42.60 11.95
CA ASP A 253 3.01 -43.48 13.07
C ASP A 253 4.52 -43.49 13.30
N LEU A 254 4.98 -42.68 14.25
CA LEU A 254 6.29 -42.80 14.88
C LEU A 254 6.25 -44.01 15.81
N GLU A 255 6.17 -45.20 15.20
CA GLU A 255 6.32 -46.48 15.88
C GLU A 255 7.79 -46.64 16.28
N SER A 256 8.06 -46.24 17.53
CA SER A 256 8.97 -46.88 18.49
C SER A 256 9.89 -47.98 17.92
N GLN A 257 11.12 -47.63 17.56
CA GLN A 257 12.23 -48.59 17.55
C GLN A 257 13.05 -48.42 18.82
N SER A 258 12.59 -49.12 19.86
CA SER A 258 13.43 -49.68 20.90
C SER A 258 14.10 -50.94 20.36
N ALA A 259 15.42 -50.92 20.12
CA ALA A 259 16.26 -52.11 20.09
C ALA A 259 17.76 -51.77 20.15
N GLU A 260 18.36 -52.14 21.29
CA GLU A 260 19.64 -52.88 21.41
C GLU A 260 20.91 -52.35 20.72
N GLN A 261 21.79 -51.72 21.51
CA GLN A 261 23.12 -52.26 21.91
C GLN A 261 23.84 -51.35 22.91
#